data_AF-A0A950E8R7-F1
#
_entry.id   AF-A0A950E8R7-F1
#
_cell.length_a   1.000
_cell.length_b   1.000
_cell.length_c   1.000
_cell.angle_alpha   90.00
_cell.angle_beta   90.00
_cell.angle_gamma   90.00
#
_symmetry.space_group_name_H-M   'P 1'
#
loop_
_entity.id
_entity.type
_entity.pdbx_description
1 polymer ?
#
loop_
_entity_poly.entity_id
_entity_poly.type
_entity_poly.pdbx_seq_one_letter_code
_entity_poly.pdbx_strand_id
1 'polypeptide(L)'
;MAVIRSILFVIIIAVAFGACTTEPAPPLLGYGNYPHDPALVRRVQIALRDRGYYHGNLDGYLGQDTANAIELFQVNHCLRAKPVIDRPLLARLRIRHYE
;
A
#
# COMPACT_ATOMS: atom_id res chain seq x y z
N MET A 1 38.54 32.21 23.84
CA MET A 1 39.04 32.34 22.45
C MET A 1 39.24 30.90 21.93
N ALA A 2 38.21 30.22 21.45
CA ALA A 2 37.64 30.28 20.09
C ALA A 2 38.57 29.69 19.01
N VAL A 3 38.37 28.40 18.69
CA VAL A 3 38.45 27.77 17.35
C VAL A 3 38.10 26.26 17.54
N ILE A 4 36.83 25.84 17.63
CA ILE A 4 35.90 25.61 16.52
C ILE A 4 36.61 25.36 15.19
N ARG A 5 36.84 24.08 14.85
CA ARG A 5 36.87 23.58 13.48
C ARG A 5 36.66 22.06 13.48
N SER A 6 35.50 21.66 12.94
CA SER A 6 35.12 20.27 12.59
C SER A 6 34.53 19.39 13.70
N ILE A 7 33.52 19.96 14.35
CA ILE A 7 32.25 19.35 14.78
C ILE A 7 31.95 17.95 14.17
N LEU A 8 31.65 17.00 15.07
CA LEU A 8 30.84 15.78 14.92
C LEU A 8 31.20 14.80 13.79
N PHE A 9 31.85 13.69 14.14
CA PHE A 9 31.59 12.40 13.49
C PHE A 9 30.76 11.53 14.43
N VAL A 10 29.54 12.00 14.70
CA VAL A 10 28.48 11.20 15.32
C VAL A 10 27.92 10.30 14.22
N ILE A 11 28.38 9.06 14.16
CA ILE A 11 27.78 8.01 13.32
C ILE A 11 27.59 6.80 14.25
N ILE A 12 26.60 6.83 15.13
CA ILE A 12 25.28 6.22 14.89
C ILE A 12 25.44 5.00 13.97
N ILE A 13 25.76 3.83 14.55
CA ILE A 13 25.39 2.57 13.94
C ILE A 13 23.85 2.52 14.02
N ALA A 14 23.21 3.22 13.08
CA ALA A 14 21.81 3.05 12.82
C ALA A 14 21.69 1.62 12.30
N VAL A 15 21.28 0.71 13.16
CA VAL A 15 20.61 -0.51 12.72
C VAL A 15 19.66 -0.05 11.63
N ALA A 16 19.85 -0.55 10.41
CA ALA A 16 19.00 -0.27 9.29
C ALA A 16 17.60 -0.81 9.63
N PHE A 17 16.83 -0.03 10.38
CA PHE A 17 15.39 -0.08 10.34
C PHE A 17 15.05 0.37 8.92
N GLY A 18 14.99 -0.61 8.02
CA GLY A 18 14.26 -0.47 6.78
C GLY A 18 12.82 -0.17 7.15
N ALA A 19 12.55 1.10 7.46
CA ALA A 19 11.21 1.60 7.60
C ALA A 19 10.58 1.37 6.24
N CYS A 20 9.62 0.44 6.19
CA CYS A 20 8.67 0.43 5.10
C CYS A 20 8.20 1.88 4.94
N THR A 21 8.59 2.52 3.84
CA THR A 21 8.30 3.93 3.65
C THR A 21 6.79 4.04 3.41
N THR A 22 6.05 4.42 4.43
CA THR A 22 4.64 4.79 4.31
C THR A 22 4.57 6.17 3.67
N GLU A 23 4.70 6.21 2.34
CA GLU A 23 4.39 7.41 1.57
C GLU A 23 2.88 7.63 1.68
N PRO A 24 2.40 8.82 2.12
CA PRO A 24 0.98 9.05 2.30
C PRO A 24 0.22 8.82 1.00
N ALA A 25 -0.87 8.05 1.06
CA ALA A 25 -1.69 7.79 -0.11
C ALA A 25 -2.18 9.11 -0.74
N PRO A 26 -2.21 9.21 -2.08
CA PRO A 26 -2.79 10.37 -2.74
C PRO A 26 -4.27 10.52 -2.33
N PRO A 27 -4.78 11.76 -2.27
CA PRO A 27 -6.14 12.04 -1.84
C PRO A 27 -7.14 11.22 -2.63
N LEU A 28 -8.18 10.76 -1.95
CA LEU A 28 -9.04 9.66 -2.39
C LEU A 28 -10.02 10.01 -3.52
N LEU A 29 -9.80 11.17 -4.15
CA LEU A 29 -10.64 11.71 -5.20
C LEU A 29 -10.37 10.93 -6.51
N GLY A 30 -11.23 9.95 -6.83
CA GLY A 30 -11.35 9.42 -8.20
C GLY A 30 -10.93 7.96 -8.44
N TYR A 31 -10.79 7.13 -7.41
CA TYR A 31 -10.45 5.71 -7.59
C TYR A 31 -11.44 4.91 -8.43
N GLY A 32 -12.73 5.26 -8.38
CA GLY A 32 -13.77 4.60 -9.19
C GLY A 32 -13.60 4.77 -10.70
N ASN A 33 -12.75 5.69 -11.14
CA ASN A 33 -12.46 5.97 -12.55
C ASN A 33 -11.12 5.41 -13.04
N TYR A 34 -10.33 4.74 -12.19
CA TYR A 34 -9.17 4.02 -12.70
C TYR A 34 -9.64 2.84 -13.55
N PRO A 35 -9.10 2.64 -14.76
CA PRO A 35 -9.47 1.53 -15.62
C PRO A 35 -9.00 0.21 -14.97
N HIS A 36 -9.90 -0.40 -14.23
CA HIS A 36 -9.76 -1.73 -13.66
C HIS A 36 -10.93 -2.59 -14.12
N ASP A 37 -10.65 -3.82 -14.50
CA ASP A 37 -11.68 -4.83 -14.74
C ASP A 37 -12.49 -5.02 -13.45
N PRO A 38 -13.82 -4.77 -13.43
CA PRO A 38 -14.65 -4.97 -12.25
C PRO A 38 -14.55 -6.40 -11.67
N ALA A 39 -14.30 -7.40 -12.51
CA ALA A 39 -14.07 -8.76 -12.05
C ALA A 39 -12.73 -8.89 -11.30
N LEU A 40 -11.69 -8.18 -11.72
CA LEU A 40 -10.42 -8.10 -10.99
C LEU A 40 -10.60 -7.39 -9.65
N VAL A 41 -11.28 -6.24 -9.61
CA VAL A 41 -11.55 -5.50 -8.37
C VAL A 41 -12.31 -6.38 -7.39
N ARG A 42 -13.33 -7.10 -7.87
CA ARG A 42 -14.11 -8.02 -7.04
C ARG A 42 -13.28 -9.17 -6.48
N ARG A 43 -12.34 -9.73 -7.26
CA ARG A 43 -11.37 -10.74 -6.75
C ARG A 43 -10.49 -10.15 -5.64
N VAL A 44 -10.04 -8.91 -5.79
CA VAL A 44 -9.26 -8.21 -4.75
C VAL A 44 -10.09 -8.00 -3.49
N GLN A 45 -11.31 -7.48 -3.61
CA GLN A 45 -12.23 -7.29 -2.49
C GLN A 45 -12.51 -8.60 -1.74
N ILE A 46 -12.75 -9.72 -2.45
CA ILE A 46 -12.89 -11.06 -1.84
C ILE A 46 -11.63 -11.40 -1.05
N ALA A 47 -10.46 -11.32 -1.68
CA ALA A 47 -9.20 -11.73 -1.06
C ALA A 47 -8.82 -10.86 0.16
N LEU A 48 -9.17 -9.57 0.16
CA LEU A 48 -8.99 -8.66 1.29
C LEU A 48 -9.96 -8.97 2.43
N ARG A 49 -11.23 -9.27 2.11
CA ARG A 49 -12.23 -9.66 3.11
C ARG A 49 -11.89 -10.98 3.79
N ASP A 50 -11.46 -11.97 3.02
CA ASP A 50 -11.05 -13.27 3.56
C ASP A 50 -9.85 -13.15 4.53
N ARG A 51 -9.11 -12.04 4.45
CA ARG A 51 -7.99 -11.70 5.34
C ARG A 51 -8.34 -10.67 6.42
N GLY A 52 -9.60 -10.24 6.50
CA GLY A 52 -10.11 -9.30 7.51
C GLY A 52 -9.84 -7.82 7.22
N TYR A 53 -9.38 -7.46 6.02
CA TYR A 53 -9.05 -6.07 5.67
C TYR A 53 -10.24 -5.30 5.07
N TYR A 54 -11.22 -6.00 4.50
CA TYR A 54 -12.34 -5.38 3.78
C TYR A 54 -13.68 -5.92 4.29
N HIS A 55 -14.62 -5.02 4.59
CA HIS A 55 -15.95 -5.37 5.10
C HIS A 55 -17.10 -4.78 4.26
N GLY A 56 -16.77 -4.11 3.15
CA GLY A 56 -17.74 -3.50 2.24
C GLY A 56 -18.29 -4.48 1.18
N ASN A 57 -18.92 -3.90 0.16
CA ASN A 57 -19.60 -4.64 -0.90
C ASN A 57 -18.61 -5.29 -1.89
N LEU A 58 -18.92 -6.50 -2.37
CA LEU A 58 -18.16 -7.15 -3.45
C LEU A 58 -18.68 -6.77 -4.83
N ASP A 59 -18.80 -5.47 -5.08
CA ASP A 59 -19.39 -4.89 -6.28
C ASP A 59 -18.40 -4.71 -7.43
N GLY A 60 -17.10 -4.93 -7.19
CA GLY A 60 -16.06 -4.64 -8.18
C GLY A 60 -15.80 -3.15 -8.38
N TYR A 61 -16.24 -2.30 -7.44
CA TYR A 61 -15.98 -0.86 -7.47
C TYR A 61 -14.78 -0.51 -6.58
N LEU A 62 -13.81 0.21 -7.15
CA LEU A 62 -12.66 0.72 -6.39
C LEU A 62 -13.06 2.04 -5.72
N GLY A 63 -13.88 1.93 -4.67
CA GLY A 63 -14.28 3.05 -3.82
C GLY A 63 -13.34 3.27 -2.64
N GLN A 64 -13.71 4.21 -1.78
CA GLN A 64 -12.98 4.58 -0.57
C GLN A 64 -12.63 3.39 0.32
N ASP A 65 -13.62 2.53 0.60
CA ASP A 65 -13.43 1.40 1.50
C ASP A 65 -12.48 0.35 0.90
N THR A 66 -12.57 0.14 -0.42
CA THR A 66 -11.68 -0.76 -1.15
C THR A 66 -10.25 -0.21 -1.12
N ALA A 67 -10.08 1.10 -1.35
CA ALA A 67 -8.79 1.78 -1.29
C ALA A 67 -8.14 1.67 0.10
N ASN A 68 -8.88 1.98 1.17
CA ASN A 68 -8.41 1.86 2.55
C ASN A 68 -7.97 0.43 2.89
N ALA A 69 -8.74 -0.58 2.46
CA ALA A 69 -8.41 -1.97 2.69
C ALA A 69 -7.13 -2.41 1.97
N ILE A 70 -6.93 -1.94 0.72
CA ILE A 70 -5.69 -2.19 -0.04
C ILE A 70 -4.50 -1.54 0.68
N GLU A 71 -4.65 -0.30 1.12
CA GLU A 71 -3.59 0.44 1.82
C GLU A 71 -3.19 -0.25 3.12
N LEU A 72 -4.16 -0.61 3.97
CA LEU A 72 -3.90 -1.33 5.22
C LEU A 72 -3.20 -2.67 4.97
N PHE A 73 -3.64 -3.41 3.95
CA PHE A 73 -2.99 -4.66 3.55
C PHE A 73 -1.54 -4.42 3.10
N GLN A 74 -1.29 -3.39 2.30
CA GLN A 74 0.03 -3.05 1.82
C GLN A 74 0.97 -2.63 2.95
N VAL A 75 0.51 -1.76 3.86
CA VAL A 75 1.28 -1.35 5.04
C VAL A 75 1.66 -2.55 5.90
N ASN A 76 0.71 -3.45 6.18
CA ASN A 76 0.96 -4.65 6.98
C ASN A 76 1.91 -5.66 6.29
N HIS A 77 2.09 -5.55 4.98
CA HIS A 77 2.98 -6.40 4.20
C HIS A 77 4.23 -5.67 3.68
N CYS A 78 4.53 -4.49 4.22
CA CYS A 78 5.66 -3.65 3.81
C CYS A 78 5.71 -3.36 2.30
N LEU A 79 4.54 -3.26 1.67
CA LEU A 79 4.38 -2.87 0.27
C LEU A 79 4.23 -1.34 0.18
N ARG A 80 4.40 -0.77 -1.02
CA ARG A 80 4.09 0.65 -1.24
C ARG A 80 2.59 0.86 -0.96
N ALA A 81 2.27 1.69 0.03
CA ALA A 81 0.92 2.05 0.45
C ALA A 81 0.24 2.95 -0.60
N LYS A 82 -0.15 2.35 -1.72
CA LYS A 82 -0.92 3.00 -2.78
C LYS A 82 -2.14 2.13 -3.04
N PRO A 83 -3.37 2.67 -2.98
CA PRO A 83 -4.61 1.93 -3.29
C PRO A 83 -4.77 1.67 -4.81
N VAL A 84 -3.70 1.16 -5.42
CA VAL A 84 -3.58 0.77 -6.82
C VAL A 84 -3.54 -0.74 -6.85
N ILE A 85 -4.34 -1.34 -7.73
CA ILE A 85 -4.25 -2.78 -8.01
C ILE A 85 -3.03 -3.02 -8.90
N ASP A 86 -1.89 -3.34 -8.27
CA ASP A 86 -0.61 -3.57 -8.94
C ASP A 86 -0.14 -5.03 -8.85
N ARG A 87 0.91 -5.37 -9.59
CA ARG A 87 1.47 -6.74 -9.59
C ARG A 87 1.89 -7.20 -8.19
N PRO A 88 2.60 -6.39 -7.36
CA PRO A 88 2.92 -6.75 -5.98
C PRO A 88 1.69 -7.11 -5.13
N LEU A 89 0.63 -6.30 -5.17
CA LEU A 89 -0.62 -6.58 -4.44
C LEU A 89 -1.23 -7.91 -4.90
N LEU A 90 -1.38 -8.10 -6.22
CA LEU A 90 -1.99 -9.30 -6.79
C LEU A 90 -1.19 -10.56 -6.47
N ALA A 91 0.14 -10.50 -6.55
CA ALA A 91 1.02 -11.60 -6.17
C ALA A 91 0.82 -11.98 -4.70
N ARG A 92 0.71 -11.00 -3.80
CA ARG A 92 0.53 -11.24 -2.36
C ARG A 92 -0.87 -11.77 -2.02
N LEU A 93 -1.88 -11.31 -2.74
CA LEU A 93 -3.25 -11.83 -2.66
C LEU A 93 -3.41 -13.19 -3.37
N ARG A 94 -2.38 -13.64 -4.09
CA ARG A 94 -2.35 -14.87 -4.91
C ARG A 94 -3.41 -14.86 -6.03
N ILE A 95 -3.72 -13.68 -6.55
CA ILE A 95 -4.61 -13.49 -7.69
C ILE A 95 -3.75 -13.53 -8.94
N ARG A 96 -3.94 -14.55 -9.79
CA ARG A 96 -3.27 -14.62 -11.09
C ARG A 96 -3.94 -13.65 -12.06
N HIS A 97 -3.17 -12.75 -12.63
CA HIS A 97 -3.58 -11.94 -13.77
C HIS A 97 -3.20 -12.72 -15.04
N TYR A 98 -4.18 -13.34 -15.70
CA TYR A 98 -3.97 -13.82 -17.07
C TYR A 98 -3.99 -12.57 -17.98
N GLU A 99 -2.98 -12.42 -18.83
CA GLU A 99 -2.91 -11.36 -19.85
C GLU A 99 -3.96 -11.58 -20.94
#